data_AF-A0A922W3S6-F1
#
_entry.id   AF-A0A922W3S6-F1
#
_cell.length_a   1.000
_cell.length_b   1.000
_cell.length_c   1.000
_cell.angle_alpha   90.00
_cell.angle_beta   90.00
_cell.angle_gamma   90.00
#
_symmetry.space_group_name_H-M   'P 1'
#
loop_
_entity.id
_entity.type
_entity.pdbx_description
1 polymer ?
#
loop_
_entity_poly.entity_id
_entity_poly.type
_entity_poly.pdbx_seq_one_letter_code
_entity_poly.pdbx_strand_id
1 'polypeptide(L)' 'RIEAEWWRAPRHRVRDYYRVEDEEGRRFWLFRAGGYGDDPPPRWYVHGLFA' A
#
# COMPACT_ATOMS: atom_id res chain seq x y z
N ARG A 1 13.55 -8.90 13.09
CA ARG A 1 12.12 -9.20 12.82
C ARG A 1 11.33 -7.98 13.28
N ILE A 2 10.86 -7.16 12.34
CA ILE A 2 10.04 -5.98 12.65
C ILE A 2 8.60 -6.45 12.55
N GLU A 3 7.95 -6.70 13.69
CA GLU A 3 6.52 -6.96 13.72
C GLU A 3 5.93 -5.88 14.64
N ALA A 4 5.27 -4.89 14.04
CA ALA A 4 4.40 -4.00 14.81
C ALA A 4 3.27 -4.85 15.39
N GLU A 5 2.88 -4.60 16.65
CA GLU A 5 1.84 -5.33 17.39
C GLU A 5 0.45 -5.12 16.76
N TRP A 6 0.24 -5.69 15.58
CA TRP A 6 -0.94 -5.47 14.73
C TRP A 6 -2.25 -5.89 15.40
N TRP A 7 -2.19 -6.69 16.47
CA TRP A 7 -3.34 -7.04 17.32
C TRP A 7 -3.75 -5.94 18.32
N ARG A 8 -2.88 -4.97 18.63
CA ARG A 8 -3.19 -3.88 19.58
C ARG A 8 -3.83 -2.66 18.93
N ALA A 9 -3.79 -2.58 17.60
CA ALA A 9 -4.32 -1.46 16.84
C ALA A 9 -5.22 -1.97 15.70
N PRO A 10 -6.47 -2.39 16.00
CA PRO A 10 -7.45 -2.85 15.00
C PRO A 10 -7.85 -1.77 13.97
N ARG A 11 -7.28 -0.56 14.04
CA ARG A 11 -7.57 0.58 13.17
C ARG A 11 -6.55 0.78 12.04
N HIS A 12 -5.50 -0.04 11.93
CA HIS A 12 -4.65 0.04 10.74
C HIS A 12 -5.44 -0.50 9.54
N ARG A 13 -5.90 0.42 8.67
CA ARG A 13 -6.49 0.05 7.38
C ARG A 13 -5.52 -0.90 6.66
N VAL A 14 -6.06 -2.03 6.18
CA VAL A 14 -5.32 -3.02 5.40
C VAL A 14 -4.62 -2.31 4.24
N ARG A 15 -3.36 -2.69 4.00
CA ARG A 15 -2.54 -2.15 2.92
C ARG A 15 -2.18 -3.25 1.94
N ASP A 16 -2.63 -3.09 0.71
CA ASP A 16 -2.28 -3.97 -0.39
C ASP A 16 -1.12 -3.35 -1.17
N TYR A 17 -0.04 -4.13 -1.40
CA TYR A 17 1.17 -3.66 -2.08
C TYR A 17 1.27 -4.18 -3.50
N TYR A 18 1.71 -3.32 -4.41
CA TYR A 18 1.82 -3.59 -5.83
C TYR A 18 3.17 -3.08 -6.34
N ARG A 19 3.77 -3.83 -7.26
CA ARG A 19 4.90 -3.36 -8.07
C ARG A 19 4.36 -2.96 -9.44
N VAL A 20 4.52 -1.70 -9.80
CA VAL A 20 4.09 -1.16 -11.09
C VAL A 20 5.33 -0.73 -11.87
N GLU A 21 5.31 -0.96 -13.17
CA GLU A 21 6.31 -0.48 -14.12
C GLU A 21 5.63 0.51 -15.05
N ASP A 22 6.29 1.63 -15.35
CA ASP A 22 5.82 2.56 -16.37
C ASP A 22 6.41 2.26 -17.75
N GLU A 23 6.01 3.05 -18.75
CA GLU A 23 6.43 2.85 -20.14
C GLU A 23 7.94 3.09 -20.36
N GLU A 24 8.62 3.77 -19.44
CA GLU A 24 10.07 4.01 -19.47
C GLU A 24 10.85 2.92 -18.71
N GLY A 25 10.18 1.90 -18.17
CA GLY A 25 10.79 0.81 -17.41
C GLY A 25 11.10 1.17 -15.95
N ARG A 26 10.63 2.32 -15.45
CA ARG A 26 10.78 2.69 -14.03
C ARG A 26 9.83 1.88 -13.19
N ARG A 27 10.33 1.31 -12.10
CA ARG A 27 9.55 0.42 -11.22
C ARG A 27 9.23 1.11 -9.91
N PHE A 28 7.97 1.08 -9.52
CA PHE A 28 7.45 1.74 -8.31
C PHE A 28 6.79 0.73 -7.38
N TRP A 29 6.94 0.95 -6.09
CA TRP A 29 6.08 0.36 -5.08
C TRP A 29 4.89 1.27 -4.83
N LEU A 30 3.70 0.76 -5.13
CA LEU A 30 2.46 1.40 -4.73
C LEU A 30 1.85 0.62 -3.57
N PHE A 31 1.11 1.32 -2.71
CA PHE A 31 0.19 0.66 -1.81
C PHE A 31 -1.16 1.35 -1.82
N ARG A 32 -2.20 0.54 -1.62
CA ARG A 32 -3.57 0.99 -1.42
C ARG A 32 -3.92 0.90 0.06
N ALA A 33 -4.51 1.94 0.63
CA ALA A 33 -5.07 1.92 1.97
C ALA A 33 -6.60 1.89 1.91
N GLY A 34 -7.19 0.84 2.47
CA GLY A 34 -8.65 0.59 2.43
C GLY A 34 -9.03 -0.52 1.45
N GLY A 35 -10.18 -1.12 1.69
CA GLY A 35 -10.77 -2.18 0.89
C GLY A 35 -11.55 -1.68 -0.33
N TYR A 36 -11.86 -2.59 -1.24
CA TYR A 36 -12.83 -2.32 -2.30
C TYR A 36 -14.22 -2.16 -1.71
N GLY A 37 -14.93 -1.10 -2.09
CA GLY A 37 -16.28 -0.82 -1.57
C GLY A 37 -16.30 -0.09 -0.23
N ASP A 38 -15.14 0.29 0.33
CA ASP A 38 -15.06 1.16 1.50
C ASP A 38 -15.58 2.58 1.18
N ASP A 39 -16.20 3.21 2.18
CA ASP A 39 -16.46 4.66 2.21
C ASP A 39 -15.67 5.31 3.36
N PRO A 40 -14.72 6.23 3.09
CA PRO A 40 -14.32 6.73 1.77
C PRO A 40 -13.59 5.67 0.93
N PRO A 41 -13.62 5.84 -0.41
CA PRO A 41 -12.94 4.93 -1.32
C PRO A 41 -11.44 4.82 -1.00
N PRO A 42 -10.82 3.70 -1.38
CA PRO A 42 -9.44 3.43 -1.01
C PRO A 42 -8.50 4.44 -1.67
N ARG A 43 -7.47 4.85 -0.93
CA ARG A 43 -6.46 5.80 -1.40
C ARG A 43 -5.20 5.07 -1.83
N TRP A 44 -4.55 5.61 -2.85
CA TRP A 44 -3.31 5.08 -3.40
C TRP A 44 -2.14 5.98 -3.06
N TYR A 45 -0.99 5.36 -2.80
CA TYR A 45 0.23 6.02 -2.38
C TYR A 45 1.45 5.36 -3.04
N VAL A 46 2.48 6.15 -3.31
CA VAL A 46 3.80 5.66 -3.73
C VAL A 46 4.64 5.46 -2.47
N HIS A 47 5.17 4.25 -2.29
CA HIS A 47 6.11 3.94 -1.21
C HIS A 47 7.55 4.29 -1.60
N GLY A 48 7.92 4.07 -2.87
CA GLY A 48 9.26 4.37 -3.36
C GLY A 48 9.54 3.81 -4.75
N LEU A 49 10.70 4.17 -5.29
CA LEU A 49 11.23 3.69 -6.56
C LEU A 49 12.12 2.45 -6.33
N PHE A 50 12.08 1.49 -7.24
CA PHE A 50 13.08 0.43 -7.35
C PHE A 50 14.28 0.99 -8.11
N ALA A 51 15.43 1.11 -7.45
CA ALA A 51 16.72 1.30 -8.11
C ALA A 51 17.24 -0.05 -8.65
#